data_AF-A0A934T017-F1
#
_entry.id   AF-A0A934T017-F1
#
_cell.length_a   1.000
_cell.length_b   1.000
_cell.length_c   1.000
_cell.angle_alpha   90.00
_cell.angle_beta   90.00
_cell.angle_gamma   90.00
#
_symmetry.space_group_name_H-M   'P 1'
#
loop_
_entity.id
_entity.type
_entity.pdbx_description
1 polymer ?
#
loop_
_entity_poly.entity_id
_entity_poly.type
_entity_poly.pdbx_seq_one_letter_code
_entity_poly.pdbx_strand_id
1 'polypeptide(L)'
;MKNRQSGIVVAYLLVAISLLSVVTLAYSKIARSSSLSQWNQDTKTALLDQVSLIRGRIIACATMYPSGDSVNHVRFPTTPTVALVSDLTCPGSPSTNTNLWSGTGGLPLPAMPSRFRPWTYTYVSGGTMSITTTAALGTSDSAAMGVLDAVASRIGSSATRSADQLVIKLMN
;
A
#
# COMPACT_ATOMS: atom_id res chain seq x y z
N MET A 1 -32.12 -57.66 -34.13
CA MET A 1 -30.86 -57.52 -33.38
C MET A 1 -30.06 -56.33 -33.91
N LYS A 2 -30.27 -55.13 -33.37
CA LYS A 2 -29.40 -53.96 -33.57
C LYS A 2 -29.85 -52.90 -32.56
N ASN A 3 -28.89 -52.27 -31.87
CA ASN A 3 -28.99 -51.02 -31.07
C ASN A 3 -28.18 -51.03 -29.74
N ARG A 4 -27.43 -52.10 -29.41
CA ARG A 4 -26.61 -52.12 -28.17
C ARG A 4 -25.21 -51.48 -28.28
N GLN A 5 -24.76 -51.08 -29.47
CA GLN A 5 -23.38 -50.56 -29.66
C GLN A 5 -23.26 -49.03 -29.56
N SER A 6 -24.32 -48.25 -29.85
CA SER A 6 -24.22 -46.78 -29.83
C SER A 6 -24.27 -46.18 -28.42
N GLY A 7 -24.84 -46.89 -27.43
CA GLY A 7 -25.00 -46.36 -26.07
C GLY A 7 -23.68 -46.25 -25.28
N ILE A 8 -22.74 -47.16 -25.51
CA ILE A 8 -21.44 -47.16 -24.81
C ILE A 8 -20.56 -46.00 -25.30
N VAL A 9 -20.55 -45.71 -26.61
CA VAL A 9 -19.76 -44.62 -27.17
C VAL A 9 -20.22 -43.26 -26.65
N VAL A 10 -21.54 -43.04 -26.53
CA VAL A 10 -22.10 -41.80 -25.98
C VAL A 10 -21.73 -41.63 -24.50
N ALA A 11 -21.72 -42.71 -23.72
CA ALA A 11 -21.32 -42.66 -22.31
C ALA A 11 -19.85 -42.24 -22.14
N TYR A 12 -18.93 -42.78 -22.95
CA TYR A 12 -17.52 -42.37 -22.92
C TYR A 12 -17.34 -40.90 -23.32
N LEU A 13 -18.11 -40.42 -24.29
CA LEU A 13 -18.06 -39.03 -24.75
C LEU A 13 -18.53 -38.06 -23.66
N LEU A 14 -19.60 -38.42 -22.93
CA LEU A 14 -20.09 -37.64 -21.78
C LEU A 14 -19.10 -37.63 -20.62
N VAL A 15 -18.44 -38.77 -20.33
CA VAL A 15 -17.40 -38.84 -19.29
C VAL A 15 -16.20 -37.96 -19.67
N ALA A 16 -15.75 -38.01 -20.93
CA ALA A 16 -14.65 -37.17 -21.41
C ALA A 16 -14.97 -35.66 -21.28
N ILE A 17 -16.18 -35.24 -21.67
CA ILE A 17 -16.63 -33.84 -21.52
C ILE A 17 -16.69 -33.45 -20.03
N SER A 18 -17.19 -34.34 -19.16
CA SER A 18 -17.26 -34.08 -17.72
C SER A 18 -15.86 -33.84 -17.12
N LEU A 19 -14.87 -34.66 -17.49
CA LEU A 19 -13.49 -34.51 -17.02
C LEU A 19 -12.86 -33.20 -17.50
N LEU A 20 -13.05 -32.86 -18.79
CA LEU A 20 -12.57 -31.60 -19.37
C LEU A 20 -13.14 -30.37 -18.66
N SER A 21 -14.43 -30.39 -18.28
CA SER A 21 -15.07 -29.27 -17.58
C SER A 21 -14.50 -29.06 -16.16
N VAL A 22 -14.25 -30.13 -15.41
CA VAL A 22 -13.66 -30.04 -14.06
C VAL A 22 -12.24 -29.47 -14.12
N VAL A 23 -11.43 -29.93 -15.07
CA VAL A 23 -10.05 -29.43 -15.25
C VAL A 23 -10.05 -27.95 -15.62
N THR A 24 -10.96 -27.52 -16.50
CA THR A 24 -11.08 -26.11 -16.91
C THR A 24 -11.47 -25.19 -15.74
N LEU A 25 -12.40 -25.64 -14.88
CA LEU A 25 -12.79 -24.90 -13.67
C LEU A 25 -11.65 -24.83 -12.64
N ALA A 26 -10.92 -25.93 -12.45
CA ALA A 26 -9.76 -25.96 -11.56
C ALA A 26 -8.67 -24.99 -12.06
N TYR A 27 -8.35 -25.03 -13.34
CA TYR A 27 -7.35 -24.14 -13.95
C TYR A 27 -7.76 -22.66 -13.83
N SER A 28 -9.05 -22.35 -14.03
CA SER A 28 -9.58 -21.00 -13.89
C SER A 28 -9.44 -20.45 -12.46
N LYS A 29 -9.60 -21.31 -11.43
CA LYS A 29 -9.37 -20.93 -10.03
C LYS A 29 -7.90 -20.69 -9.75
N ILE A 30 -7.02 -21.55 -10.25
CA ILE A 30 -5.56 -21.44 -10.08
C ILE A 30 -5.03 -20.15 -10.74
N ALA A 31 -5.48 -19.86 -11.96
CA ALA A 31 -5.11 -18.64 -12.68
C ALA A 31 -5.53 -17.39 -11.89
N ARG A 32 -6.74 -17.35 -11.34
CA ARG A 32 -7.21 -16.23 -10.50
C ARG A 32 -6.47 -16.13 -9.17
N SER A 33 -6.15 -17.24 -8.51
CA SER A 33 -5.37 -17.20 -7.26
C SER A 33 -3.93 -16.74 -7.50
N SER A 34 -3.34 -17.09 -8.65
CA SER A 34 -1.99 -16.66 -9.00
C SER A 34 -1.91 -15.14 -9.23
N SER A 35 -2.88 -14.56 -9.95
CA SER A 35 -2.89 -13.11 -10.21
C SER A 35 -3.18 -12.30 -8.96
N LEU A 36 -4.07 -12.77 -8.08
CA LEU A 36 -4.32 -12.13 -6.78
C LEU A 36 -3.10 -12.22 -5.86
N SER A 37 -2.44 -13.39 -5.82
CA SER A 37 -1.22 -13.56 -5.03
C SER A 37 -0.11 -12.63 -5.52
N GLN A 38 0.09 -12.53 -6.83
CA GLN A 38 1.08 -11.62 -7.42
C GLN A 38 0.75 -10.17 -7.06
N TRP A 39 -0.51 -9.75 -7.25
CA TRP A 39 -0.96 -8.40 -6.88
C TRP A 39 -0.72 -8.09 -5.40
N ASN A 40 -1.00 -9.03 -4.49
CA ASN A 40 -0.76 -8.85 -3.06
C ASN A 40 0.73 -8.63 -2.76
N GLN A 41 1.63 -9.40 -3.39
CA GLN A 41 3.07 -9.27 -3.17
C GLN A 41 3.62 -7.95 -3.73
N ASP A 42 3.21 -7.58 -4.94
CA ASP A 42 3.63 -6.33 -5.58
C ASP A 42 3.13 -5.12 -4.79
N THR A 43 1.87 -5.15 -4.36
CA THR A 43 1.27 -4.05 -3.60
C THR A 43 1.88 -3.91 -2.21
N LYS A 44 2.12 -5.04 -1.53
CA LYS A 44 2.84 -5.04 -0.25
C LYS A 44 4.22 -4.40 -0.38
N THR A 45 4.97 -4.78 -1.42
CA THR A 45 6.31 -4.24 -1.67
C THR A 45 6.25 -2.74 -1.98
N ALA A 46 5.33 -2.32 -2.86
CA ALA A 46 5.13 -0.92 -3.19
C ALA A 46 4.78 -0.05 -1.96
N LEU A 47 3.92 -0.53 -1.06
CA LEU A 47 3.60 0.19 0.19
C LEU A 47 4.81 0.27 1.12
N LEU A 48 5.59 -0.81 1.26
CA LEU A 48 6.81 -0.80 2.09
C LEU A 48 7.88 0.17 1.54
N ASP A 49 8.03 0.23 0.23
CA ASP A 49 8.94 1.15 -0.44
C ASP A 49 8.52 2.60 -0.25
N GLN A 50 7.23 2.89 -0.41
CA GLN A 50 6.67 4.22 -0.14
C GLN A 50 6.90 4.63 1.32
N VAL A 51 6.64 3.75 2.29
CA VAL A 51 6.86 4.03 3.72
C VAL A 51 8.33 4.36 4.00
N SER A 52 9.24 3.57 3.43
CA SER A 52 10.68 3.78 3.60
C SER A 52 11.14 5.10 3.00
N LEU A 53 10.63 5.44 1.80
CA LEU A 53 10.90 6.70 1.14
C LEU A 53 10.35 7.90 1.94
N ILE A 54 9.11 7.82 2.42
CA ILE A 54 8.48 8.87 3.24
C ILE A 54 9.26 9.11 4.52
N ARG A 55 9.61 8.05 5.25
CA ARG A 55 10.47 8.14 6.44
C ARG A 55 11.80 8.80 6.11
N GLY A 56 12.49 8.33 5.07
CA GLY A 56 13.77 8.86 4.66
C GLY A 56 13.73 10.35 4.34
N ARG A 57 12.70 10.82 3.62
CA ARG A 57 12.55 12.24 3.25
C ARG A 57 12.21 13.13 4.44
N ILE A 58 11.34 12.67 5.34
CA ILE A 58 10.98 13.41 6.55
C ILE A 58 12.19 13.52 7.49
N ILE A 59 12.96 12.43 7.67
CA ILE A 59 14.20 12.45 8.46
C ILE A 59 15.26 13.33 7.80
N ALA A 60 15.43 13.25 6.48
CA ALA A 60 16.39 14.08 5.75
C ALA A 60 16.09 15.58 5.95
N CYS A 61 14.82 15.96 5.88
CA CYS A 61 14.38 17.32 6.19
C CYS A 61 14.84 17.78 7.59
N ALA A 62 14.70 16.92 8.61
CA ALA A 62 15.16 17.23 9.96
C ALA A 62 16.67 17.35 10.08
N THR A 63 17.43 16.54 9.33
CA THR A 63 18.90 16.61 9.36
C THR A 63 19.46 17.84 8.66
N MET A 64 18.75 18.39 7.67
CA MET A 64 19.16 19.63 6.99
C MET A 64 19.01 20.86 7.88
N TYR A 65 18.14 20.79 8.90
CA TYR A 65 17.88 21.89 9.83
C TYR A 65 17.99 21.41 11.30
N PRO A 66 19.19 21.00 11.75
CA PRO A 66 19.37 20.28 13.03
C PRO A 66 19.21 21.18 14.27
N SER A 67 19.69 22.42 14.18
CA SER A 67 19.57 23.42 15.25
C SER A 67 18.17 24.00 15.33
N GLY A 68 17.46 24.01 14.20
CA GLY A 68 16.45 25.01 13.97
C GLY A 68 17.03 26.43 14.07
N ASP A 69 16.79 27.29 13.09
CA ASP A 69 17.04 28.71 13.28
C ASP A 69 16.18 29.29 14.43
N SER A 70 16.61 30.44 14.91
CA SER A 70 16.30 30.95 16.24
C SER A 70 14.93 31.64 16.36
N VAL A 71 14.02 31.47 15.40
CA VAL A 71 12.74 32.21 15.38
C VAL A 71 11.51 31.32 15.19
N ASN A 72 11.55 30.21 14.44
CA ASN A 72 10.35 29.41 14.12
C ASN A 72 10.64 27.93 13.76
N HIS A 73 11.73 27.36 14.25
CA HIS A 73 12.30 26.22 13.53
C HIS A 73 11.86 24.87 14.03
N VAL A 74 10.87 24.41 13.28
CA VAL A 74 10.37 23.07 13.36
C VAL A 74 11.29 22.13 12.56
N ARG A 75 11.79 21.08 13.22
CA ARG A 75 12.62 20.03 12.57
C ARG A 75 11.85 19.22 11.52
N PHE A 76 10.53 19.25 11.57
CA PHE A 76 9.65 18.43 10.74
C PHE A 76 8.53 19.30 10.18
N PRO A 77 7.80 18.85 9.14
CA PRO A 77 6.57 19.52 8.74
C PRO A 77 5.54 19.45 9.89
N THR A 78 5.22 20.55 10.55
CA THR A 78 4.17 20.57 11.61
C THR A 78 2.94 21.35 11.24
N THR A 79 2.98 22.03 10.11
CA THR A 79 1.86 22.79 9.56
C THR A 79 1.64 22.39 8.10
N PRO A 80 0.43 21.95 7.73
CA PRO A 80 -0.73 21.74 8.61
C PRO A 80 -0.58 20.48 9.47
N THR A 81 -1.34 20.41 10.58
CA THR A 81 -1.44 19.25 11.48
C THR A 81 -1.83 17.97 10.74
N VAL A 82 -2.64 18.10 9.69
CA VAL A 82 -3.03 17.02 8.80
C VAL A 82 -2.89 17.49 7.36
N ALA A 83 -2.18 16.73 6.53
CA ALA A 83 -1.95 17.04 5.12
C ALA A 83 -1.85 15.77 4.28
N LEU A 84 -1.97 15.88 2.96
CA LEU A 84 -1.50 14.83 2.06
C LEU A 84 0.02 14.76 2.13
N VAL A 85 0.56 13.54 2.11
CA VAL A 85 2.01 13.35 2.10
C VAL A 85 2.64 14.04 0.89
N SER A 86 2.00 14.00 -0.28
CA SER A 86 2.45 14.67 -1.52
C SER A 86 2.64 16.18 -1.39
N ASP A 87 1.95 16.80 -0.44
CA ASP A 87 1.91 18.25 -0.28
C ASP A 87 2.85 18.71 0.83
N LEU A 88 3.53 17.77 1.49
CA LEU A 88 4.46 18.08 2.56
C LEU A 88 5.62 18.91 2.04
N THR A 89 5.89 19.98 2.77
CA THR A 89 7.01 20.87 2.54
C THR A 89 7.98 20.80 3.70
N CYS A 90 9.27 20.76 3.37
CA CYS A 90 10.31 20.95 4.36
C CYS A 90 10.44 22.47 4.64
N PRO A 91 10.38 22.90 5.91
CA PRO A 91 10.64 24.29 6.25
C PRO A 91 12.08 24.64 5.85
N GLY A 92 12.23 25.69 5.05
CA GLY A 92 13.53 26.18 4.60
C GLY A 92 14.01 27.39 5.41
N SER A 93 15.30 27.44 5.75
CA SER A 93 16.02 28.69 6.06
C SER A 93 17.07 28.90 4.96
N PRO A 94 17.14 30.06 4.27
CA PRO A 94 16.39 31.30 4.49
C PRO A 94 15.21 31.52 3.52
N SER A 95 14.96 30.64 2.55
CA SER A 95 13.98 30.90 1.48
C SER A 95 13.04 29.71 1.24
N THR A 96 11.77 29.93 1.58
CA THR A 96 10.57 29.21 1.15
C THR A 96 10.51 27.70 1.40
N ASN A 97 9.40 27.29 2.05
CA ASN A 97 8.98 25.90 2.18
C ASN A 97 9.12 25.17 0.84
N THR A 98 10.03 24.19 0.79
CA THR A 98 10.28 23.42 -0.42
C THR A 98 9.55 22.09 -0.31
N ASN A 99 8.77 21.72 -1.33
CA ASN A 99 8.06 20.45 -1.32
C ASN A 99 9.05 19.27 -1.28
N LEU A 100 8.79 18.28 -0.41
CA LEU A 100 9.68 17.14 -0.19
C LEU A 100 9.87 16.24 -1.42
N TRP A 101 8.97 16.37 -2.40
CA TRP A 101 8.81 15.49 -3.55
C TRP A 101 9.13 16.18 -4.87
N SER A 102 9.27 17.51 -4.88
CA SER A 102 9.64 18.28 -6.08
C SER A 102 10.92 19.07 -5.83
N GLY A 103 11.94 18.89 -6.68
CA GLY A 103 13.18 19.67 -6.60
C GLY A 103 14.41 18.90 -7.09
N THR A 104 15.56 19.55 -7.06
CA THR A 104 16.87 19.00 -7.47
C THR A 104 17.27 17.86 -6.52
N GLY A 105 16.98 16.61 -6.90
CA GLY A 105 17.16 15.43 -6.05
C GLY A 105 15.89 14.93 -5.37
N GLY A 106 14.72 15.49 -5.67
CA GLY A 106 13.41 14.98 -5.25
C GLY A 106 13.04 13.73 -6.05
N LEU A 107 13.08 12.56 -5.41
CA LEU A 107 12.42 11.38 -5.96
C LEU A 107 10.93 11.61 -5.80
N PRO A 108 10.15 11.57 -6.88
CA PRO A 108 8.70 11.69 -6.77
C PRO A 108 8.18 10.56 -5.89
N LEU A 109 7.16 10.85 -5.09
CA LEU A 109 6.44 9.81 -4.35
C LEU A 109 5.88 8.82 -5.38
N PRO A 110 6.17 7.51 -5.28
CA PRO A 110 5.61 6.51 -6.18
C PRO A 110 4.10 6.60 -6.20
N ALA A 111 3.49 6.30 -7.35
CA ALA A 111 2.03 6.28 -7.46
C ALA A 111 1.43 5.29 -6.45
N MET A 112 0.35 5.71 -5.79
CA MET A 112 -0.37 4.86 -4.85
C MET A 112 -0.92 3.62 -5.59
N PRO A 113 -0.70 2.39 -5.07
CA PRO A 113 -1.32 1.20 -5.64
C PRO A 113 -2.85 1.33 -5.70
N SER A 114 -3.46 0.67 -6.68
CA SER A 114 -4.92 0.65 -6.79
C SER A 114 -5.56 0.08 -5.52
N ARG A 115 -6.77 0.55 -5.19
CA ARG A 115 -7.52 0.20 -3.96
C ARG A 115 -7.00 0.82 -2.67
N PHE A 116 -6.04 1.75 -2.72
CA PHE A 116 -5.59 2.52 -1.57
C PHE A 116 -5.76 4.02 -1.79
N ARG A 117 -6.08 4.75 -0.73
CA ARG A 117 -6.10 6.21 -0.72
C ARG A 117 -4.69 6.77 -0.55
N PRO A 118 -4.39 7.96 -1.10
CA PRO A 118 -3.14 8.67 -0.87
C PRO A 118 -2.75 8.71 0.61
N TRP A 119 -1.45 8.68 0.90
CA TRP A 119 -0.97 8.81 2.27
C TRP A 119 -1.34 10.18 2.83
N THR A 120 -1.83 10.17 4.05
CA THR A 120 -2.06 11.36 4.86
C THR A 120 -1.01 11.40 5.96
N TYR A 121 -0.47 12.58 6.21
CA TYR A 121 0.44 12.85 7.31
C TYR A 121 -0.35 13.48 8.45
N THR A 122 -0.01 13.10 9.68
CA THR A 122 -0.56 13.70 10.90
C THR A 122 0.57 14.00 11.85
N TYR A 123 0.57 15.23 12.36
CA TYR A 123 1.43 15.70 13.43
C TYR A 123 0.57 16.07 14.62
N VAL A 124 0.89 15.53 15.80
CA VAL A 124 0.26 15.94 17.06
C VAL A 124 1.26 16.75 17.87
N SER A 125 0.83 17.90 18.40
CA SER A 125 1.62 18.72 19.33
C SER A 125 2.05 17.86 20.51
N GLY A 126 3.35 17.55 20.59
CA GLY A 126 3.88 16.51 21.48
C GLY A 126 4.87 15.56 20.80
N GLY A 127 5.06 15.67 19.47
CA GLY A 127 6.14 14.99 18.74
C GLY A 127 5.72 13.71 18.03
N THR A 128 4.49 13.23 18.26
CA THR A 128 3.99 12.07 17.52
C THR A 128 3.70 12.45 16.08
N MET A 129 4.41 11.79 15.17
CA MET A 129 4.24 11.91 13.73
C MET A 129 3.81 10.57 13.16
N SER A 130 2.77 10.56 12.34
CA SER A 130 2.29 9.36 11.68
C SER A 130 1.90 9.60 10.24
N ILE A 131 2.00 8.55 9.43
CA ILE A 131 1.37 8.49 8.12
C ILE A 131 0.27 7.44 8.12
N THR A 132 -0.81 7.74 7.42
CA THR A 132 -1.98 6.88 7.35
C THR A 132 -2.40 6.70 5.90
N THR A 133 -2.67 5.45 5.52
CA THR A 133 -3.39 5.12 4.28
C THR A 133 -4.64 4.32 4.64
N THR A 134 -5.60 4.29 3.73
CA THR A 134 -6.89 3.62 3.91
C THR A 134 -7.23 2.83 2.66
N ALA A 135 -7.80 1.65 2.82
CA ALA A 135 -8.38 0.92 1.69
C ALA A 135 -9.51 1.75 1.06
N ALA A 136 -9.45 1.98 -0.26
CA ALA A 136 -10.38 2.84 -0.97
C ALA A 136 -11.82 2.29 -0.98
N LEU A 137 -11.95 0.96 -0.95
CA LEU A 137 -13.22 0.23 -0.91
C LEU A 137 -13.68 -0.08 0.53
N GLY A 138 -13.03 0.50 1.54
CA GLY A 138 -13.32 0.26 2.96
C GLY A 138 -13.05 -1.18 3.41
N THR A 139 -13.72 -1.61 4.48
CA THR A 139 -13.49 -2.91 5.13
C THR A 139 -13.96 -4.13 4.33
N SER A 140 -14.66 -3.94 3.21
CA SER A 140 -15.15 -5.04 2.36
C SER A 140 -14.09 -5.64 1.43
N ASP A 141 -12.96 -4.96 1.22
CA ASP A 141 -11.88 -5.47 0.35
C ASP A 141 -10.90 -6.35 1.15
N SER A 142 -11.22 -7.64 1.29
CA SER A 142 -10.39 -8.60 2.02
C SER A 142 -8.96 -8.71 1.49
N ALA A 143 -8.73 -8.45 0.20
CA ALA A 143 -7.39 -8.46 -0.38
C ALA A 143 -6.58 -7.24 0.09
N ALA A 144 -7.16 -6.05 0.01
CA ALA A 144 -6.52 -4.83 0.50
C ALA A 144 -6.25 -4.92 2.01
N MET A 145 -7.19 -5.46 2.79
CA MET A 145 -7.04 -5.69 4.23
C MET A 145 -5.87 -6.64 4.54
N GLY A 146 -5.78 -7.76 3.81
CA GLY A 146 -4.67 -8.71 3.95
C GLY A 146 -3.31 -8.08 3.63
N VAL A 147 -3.26 -7.16 2.66
CA VAL A 147 -2.05 -6.38 2.37
C VAL A 147 -1.72 -5.43 3.53
N LEU A 148 -2.69 -4.71 4.09
CA LEU A 148 -2.45 -3.82 5.23
C LEU A 148 -1.93 -4.58 6.46
N ASP A 149 -2.48 -5.76 6.76
CA ASP A 149 -1.99 -6.65 7.82
C ASP A 149 -0.56 -7.15 7.54
N ALA A 150 -0.26 -7.51 6.29
CA ALA A 150 1.08 -7.94 5.88
C ALA A 150 2.11 -6.80 5.99
N VAL A 151 1.73 -5.57 5.64
CA VAL A 151 2.60 -4.39 5.80
C VAL A 151 2.79 -4.05 7.27
N ALA A 152 1.72 -4.05 8.07
CA ALA A 152 1.79 -3.76 9.50
C ALA A 152 2.71 -4.77 10.22
N SER A 153 2.52 -6.06 9.97
CA SER A 153 3.36 -7.12 10.55
C SER A 153 4.83 -7.00 10.11
N ARG A 154 5.10 -6.58 8.87
CA ARG A 154 6.47 -6.38 8.39
C ARG A 154 7.15 -5.17 9.03
N ILE A 155 6.43 -4.10 9.29
CA ILE A 155 6.96 -2.89 9.95
C ILE A 155 7.13 -3.11 11.47
N GLY A 156 6.27 -3.92 12.08
CA GLY A 156 6.31 -4.23 13.51
C GLY A 156 5.64 -3.15 14.37
N SER A 157 6.22 -2.87 15.53
CA SER A 157 5.60 -2.03 16.58
C SER A 157 5.31 -0.58 16.18
N SER A 158 5.95 -0.08 15.11
CA SER A 158 5.69 1.26 14.59
C SER A 158 4.48 1.32 13.66
N ALA A 159 3.82 0.20 13.35
CA ALA A 159 2.61 0.16 12.53
C ALA A 159 1.43 -0.42 13.31
N THR A 160 0.25 0.12 13.06
CA THR A 160 -1.00 -0.36 13.62
C THR A 160 -2.06 -0.32 12.54
N ARG A 161 -2.69 -1.47 12.28
CA ARG A 161 -3.89 -1.53 11.44
C ARG A 161 -5.12 -1.37 12.33
N SER A 162 -5.97 -0.40 12.00
CA SER A 162 -7.27 -0.18 12.64
C SER A 162 -8.34 -0.15 11.56
N ALA A 163 -9.27 -1.11 11.60
CA ALA A 163 -10.24 -1.34 10.52
C ALA A 163 -9.54 -1.34 9.14
N ASP A 164 -9.99 -0.47 8.23
CA ASP A 164 -9.49 -0.25 6.87
C ASP A 164 -8.28 0.68 6.77
N GLN A 165 -7.73 1.13 7.90
CA GLN A 165 -6.60 2.05 7.97
C GLN A 165 -5.33 1.37 8.45
N LEU A 166 -4.21 1.77 7.85
CA LEU A 166 -2.87 1.48 8.32
C LEU A 166 -2.22 2.77 8.78
N VAL A 167 -1.93 2.85 10.08
CA VAL A 167 -1.25 3.99 10.71
C VAL A 167 0.18 3.58 11.00
N ILE A 168 1.14 4.38 10.55
CA ILE A 168 2.58 4.13 10.75
C ILE A 168 3.16 5.32 11.49
N LYS A 169 3.65 5.07 12.70
CA LYS A 169 4.43 6.03 13.48
C LYS A 169 5.80 6.20 12.83
N LEU A 170 6.19 7.46 12.65
CA LEU A 170 7.49 7.87 12.11
C LEU A 170 8.48 8.14 13.25
N MET A 171 8.01 8.79 14.32
CA MET A 171 8.76 9.08 15.54
C MET A 171 7.83 9.00 16.76
N ASN A 172 8.42 8.66 17.91
CA ASN A 172 7.84 8.76 19.24
C ASN A 172 8.45 9.94 19.98
#